data_AF-A0A9X0FKD1-F1
#
_entry.id   AF-A0A9X0FKD1-F1
#
_cell.length_a   1.000
_cell.length_b   1.000
_cell.length_c   1.000
_cell.angle_alpha   90.00
_cell.angle_beta   90.00
_cell.angle_gamma   90.00
#
_symmetry.space_group_name_H-M   'P 1'
#
loop_
_entity.id
_entity.type
_entity.pdbx_description
1 polymer ?
#
loop_
_entity_poly.entity_id
_entity_poly.type
_entity_poly.pdbx_seq_one_letter_code
_entity_poly.pdbx_strand_id
1 'polypeptide(L)'
;MAITQIDPDCRAGKHTICYGKAWDDALDELGACLCDCHQDPTEASQATEQVRVTVYTPDISCTACTNTFRKLDKEGITYQIIVVPEAHETLRDELKDRAELLGVAGGFPCVDIYDPTTEDGDVWFGFRPDKIEALKAKVQP
;
A
#
# COMPACT_ATOMS: atom_id res chain seq x y z
N MET A 1 12.09 -20.25 17.01
CA MET A 1 13.52 -20.54 16.72
C MET A 1 13.79 -19.97 15.34
N ALA A 2 14.35 -18.76 15.27
CA ALA A 2 14.69 -18.12 14.01
C ALA A 2 15.99 -18.77 13.49
N ILE A 3 15.95 -19.22 12.24
CA ILE A 3 17.09 -19.79 11.53
C ILE A 3 18.03 -18.64 11.15
N THR A 4 19.11 -18.48 11.89
CA THR A 4 20.18 -17.51 11.64
C THR A 4 21.03 -18.01 10.46
N GLN A 5 20.60 -17.74 9.23
CA GLN A 5 21.42 -18.06 8.07
C GLN A 5 22.44 -16.94 7.86
N ILE A 6 23.69 -17.25 8.19
CA ILE A 6 24.83 -16.44 7.77
C ILE A 6 25.09 -16.81 6.33
N ASP A 7 24.73 -15.94 5.40
CA ASP A 7 25.01 -16.20 3.99
C ASP A 7 26.53 -16.19 3.76
N PRO A 8 27.06 -17.18 3.01
CA PRO A 8 28.50 -17.38 2.82
C PRO A 8 29.22 -16.17 2.21
N ASP A 9 28.49 -15.21 1.65
CA ASP A 9 29.01 -14.01 1.01
C ASP A 9 29.48 -12.90 1.98
N CYS A 10 28.97 -12.80 3.23
CA CYS A 10 29.53 -11.86 4.24
C CYS A 10 30.94 -12.34 4.67
N ARG A 11 31.12 -13.64 4.94
CA ARG A 11 32.39 -14.20 5.43
C ARG A 11 33.49 -14.24 4.36
N ALA A 12 33.10 -14.39 3.09
CA ALA A 12 34.05 -14.54 1.99
C ALA A 12 34.53 -13.21 1.38
N GLY A 13 34.04 -12.06 1.83
CA GLY A 13 34.48 -10.73 1.37
C GLY A 13 34.22 -10.46 -0.11
N LYS A 14 33.19 -11.06 -0.72
CA LYS A 14 33.03 -11.12 -2.18
C LYS A 14 32.31 -9.93 -2.83
N HIS A 15 32.08 -8.83 -2.11
CA HIS A 15 31.40 -7.66 -2.69
C HIS A 15 32.34 -6.46 -2.88
N THR A 16 32.34 -5.91 -4.08
CA THR A 16 33.09 -4.70 -4.46
C THR A 16 32.46 -3.39 -3.98
N ILE A 17 31.26 -3.43 -3.37
CA ILE A 17 30.39 -2.25 -3.14
C ILE A 17 30.08 -2.02 -1.65
N CYS A 18 30.65 -2.80 -0.71
CA CYS A 18 30.43 -2.53 0.70
C CYS A 18 31.12 -1.21 1.12
N TYR A 19 30.31 -0.22 1.51
CA TYR A 19 30.76 1.00 2.21
C TYR A 19 31.12 0.72 3.68
N GLY A 20 30.87 -0.51 4.18
CA GLY A 20 31.24 -0.99 5.51
C GLY A 20 32.60 -1.68 5.58
N LYS A 21 33.09 -1.94 6.80
CA LYS A 21 34.30 -2.75 7.02
C LYS A 21 34.01 -4.21 6.65
N ALA A 22 34.97 -4.88 6.00
CA ALA A 22 34.90 -6.32 5.77
C ALA A 22 34.87 -7.07 7.11
N TRP A 23 34.22 -8.24 7.13
CA TRP A 23 34.10 -9.11 8.29
C TRP A 23 35.46 -9.39 8.95
N ASP A 24 35.52 -9.21 10.27
CA ASP A 24 36.68 -9.49 11.11
C ASP A 24 36.32 -10.60 12.11
N ASP A 25 36.85 -11.81 11.93
CA ASP A 25 36.58 -12.97 12.82
C ASP A 25 37.00 -12.72 14.28
N ALA A 26 37.78 -11.68 14.59
CA ALA A 26 38.16 -11.32 15.96
C ALA A 26 37.22 -10.30 16.63
N LEU A 27 36.47 -9.52 15.85
CA LEU A 27 35.63 -8.44 16.35
C LEU A 27 34.13 -8.68 16.11
N ASP A 28 33.77 -9.48 15.11
CA ASP A 28 32.39 -9.70 14.70
C ASP A 28 31.84 -11.05 15.20
N GLU A 29 30.64 -11.03 15.80
CA GLU A 29 29.94 -12.22 16.27
C GLU A 29 29.02 -12.81 15.19
N LEU A 30 28.98 -14.14 15.08
CA LEU A 30 28.17 -14.88 14.09
C LEU A 30 26.70 -14.43 14.12
N GLY A 31 26.32 -13.54 13.18
CA GLY A 31 24.97 -12.96 13.09
C GLY A 31 24.94 -11.43 13.06
N ALA A 32 26.03 -10.73 13.40
CA ALA A 32 26.11 -9.27 13.40
C ALA A 32 26.76 -8.74 12.10
N CYS A 33 26.10 -8.88 10.94
CA CYS A 33 26.58 -8.19 9.73
C CYS A 33 25.97 -6.76 9.71
N LEU A 34 26.75 -5.74 10.13
CA LEU A 34 26.36 -4.31 10.16
C LEU A 34 26.32 -3.63 8.77
N CYS A 35 26.16 -4.42 7.70
CA CYS A 35 26.11 -3.87 6.34
C CYS A 35 24.71 -3.33 6.04
N ASP A 36 24.66 -2.08 5.55
CA ASP A 36 23.43 -1.35 5.19
C ASP A 36 22.53 -2.09 4.17
N CYS A 37 23.07 -3.07 3.45
CA CYS A 37 22.37 -3.80 2.39
C CYS A 37 21.40 -4.90 2.85
N HIS A 38 21.37 -5.23 4.14
CA HIS A 38 20.40 -6.17 4.72
C HIS A 38 19.63 -5.53 5.87
N GLN A 39 19.10 -4.31 5.66
CA GLN A 39 18.02 -3.83 6.52
C GLN A 39 16.94 -4.91 6.55
N ASP A 40 16.62 -5.36 7.76
CA ASP A 40 15.56 -6.32 8.03
C ASP A 40 14.29 -5.96 7.23
N PRO A 41 13.63 -6.92 6.54
CA PRO A 41 12.30 -6.69 5.98
C PRO A 41 11.21 -6.55 7.07
N THR A 42 11.57 -6.34 8.34
CA THR A 42 10.63 -6.09 9.43
C THR A 42 9.95 -4.71 9.37
N GLU A 43 10.24 -3.87 8.38
CA GLU A 43 9.38 -2.72 8.02
C GLU A 43 8.35 -3.05 6.92
N ALA A 44 8.45 -4.21 6.26
CA ALA A 44 7.48 -4.66 5.24
C ALA A 44 6.43 -5.66 5.79
N SER A 45 6.62 -6.21 6.99
CA SER A 45 5.77 -7.30 7.51
C SER A 45 4.50 -6.84 8.23
N GLN A 46 4.19 -5.55 8.32
CA GLN A 46 2.93 -5.07 8.93
C GLN A 46 1.81 -4.80 7.91
N ALA A 47 2.03 -5.06 6.61
CA ALA A 47 1.09 -4.70 5.55
C ALA A 47 -0.07 -5.68 5.30
N THR A 48 -0.18 -6.77 6.07
CA THR A 48 -1.25 -7.77 5.86
C THR A 48 -2.53 -7.51 6.67
N GLU A 49 -2.46 -6.70 7.74
CA GLU A 49 -3.61 -6.41 8.62
C GLU A 49 -4.07 -4.94 8.55
N GLN A 50 -3.58 -4.16 7.59
CA GLN A 50 -4.01 -2.78 7.41
C GLN A 50 -5.15 -2.67 6.39
N VAL A 51 -6.11 -1.81 6.70
CA VAL A 51 -7.22 -1.44 5.81
C VAL A 51 -6.69 -1.04 4.44
N ARG A 52 -7.15 -1.73 3.39
CA ARG A 52 -6.75 -1.46 2.01
C ARG A 52 -7.73 -0.49 1.38
N VAL A 53 -7.22 0.59 0.82
CA VAL A 53 -8.02 1.63 0.17
C VAL A 53 -7.58 1.74 -1.27
N THR A 54 -8.49 1.44 -2.20
CA THR A 54 -8.24 1.44 -3.64
C THR A 54 -9.14 2.49 -4.31
N VAL A 55 -8.55 3.43 -5.04
CA VAL A 55 -9.28 4.49 -5.74
C VAL A 55 -9.18 4.28 -7.23
N TYR A 56 -10.30 3.96 -7.85
CA TYR A 56 -10.45 3.86 -9.30
C TYR A 56 -10.81 5.22 -9.89
N THR A 57 -10.00 5.66 -10.85
CA THR A 57 -10.18 6.95 -11.53
C THR A 57 -10.06 6.77 -13.05
N PRO A 58 -10.88 7.44 -13.86
CA PRO A 58 -10.78 7.33 -15.31
C PRO A 58 -9.63 8.16 -15.85
N ASP A 59 -9.29 9.25 -15.17
CA ASP A 59 -8.18 10.15 -15.51
C ASP A 59 -7.76 10.98 -14.29
N ILE A 60 -6.46 11.26 -14.18
CA ILE A 60 -5.88 12.09 -13.10
C ILE A 60 -6.35 13.56 -13.15
N SER A 61 -6.80 14.05 -14.30
CA SER A 61 -7.30 15.41 -14.47
C SER A 61 -8.72 15.61 -13.93
N CYS A 62 -9.38 14.57 -13.41
CA CYS A 62 -10.72 14.69 -12.85
C CYS A 62 -10.69 15.45 -11.51
N THR A 63 -11.32 16.63 -11.46
CA THR A 63 -11.39 17.49 -10.26
C THR A 63 -11.91 16.75 -9.02
N ALA A 64 -12.93 15.89 -9.17
CA ALA A 64 -13.47 15.11 -8.06
C ALA A 64 -12.48 14.06 -7.54
N CYS A 65 -11.70 13.44 -8.44
CA CYS A 65 -10.63 12.50 -8.07
C CYS A 65 -9.52 13.22 -7.32
N THR A 66 -9.04 14.36 -7.85
CA THR A 66 -8.00 15.18 -7.21
C THR A 66 -8.40 15.66 -5.82
N ASN A 67 -9.66 16.05 -5.61
CA ASN A 67 -10.16 16.41 -4.28
C ASN A 67 -10.17 15.21 -3.31
N THR A 68 -10.50 14.03 -3.81
CA THR A 68 -10.46 12.78 -3.03
C THR A 68 -9.03 12.46 -2.59
N PHE A 69 -8.07 12.47 -3.53
CA PHE A 69 -6.65 12.24 -3.25
C PHE A 69 -6.10 13.22 -2.22
N ARG A 70 -6.40 14.51 -2.38
CA ARG A 70 -5.99 15.57 -1.44
C ARG A 70 -6.56 15.36 -0.04
N LYS A 71 -7.81 14.91 0.07
CA LYS A 71 -8.44 14.66 1.37
C LYS A 71 -7.83 13.41 2.02
N LEU A 72 -7.63 12.33 1.28
CA LEU A 72 -6.95 11.13 1.77
C LEU A 72 -5.53 11.44 2.26
N ASP A 73 -4.77 12.21 1.48
CA ASP A 73 -3.42 12.67 1.84
C ASP A 73 -3.43 13.56 3.10
N LYS A 74 -4.37 14.50 3.18
CA LYS A 74 -4.55 15.35 4.36
C LYS A 74 -4.87 14.56 5.63
N GLU A 75 -5.63 13.47 5.52
CA GLU A 75 -5.93 12.60 6.65
C GLU A 75 -4.80 11.60 6.96
N GLY A 76 -3.78 11.48 6.10
CA GLY A 76 -2.66 10.55 6.25
C GLY A 76 -3.08 9.10 6.03
N ILE A 77 -4.05 8.86 5.16
CA ILE A 77 -4.52 7.51 4.80
C ILE A 77 -3.71 7.02 3.60
N THR A 78 -3.17 5.80 3.69
CA THR A 78 -2.49 5.15 2.57
C THR A 78 -3.53 4.58 1.60
N TYR A 79 -3.42 4.91 0.31
CA TYR A 79 -4.34 4.43 -0.73
C TYR A 79 -3.59 4.09 -2.02
N GLN A 80 -4.16 3.15 -2.78
CA GLN A 80 -3.71 2.79 -4.11
C GLN A 80 -4.59 3.47 -5.17
N ILE A 81 -3.99 4.02 -6.21
CA ILE A 81 -4.72 4.61 -7.34
C ILE A 81 -4.68 3.63 -8.51
N ILE A 82 -5.84 3.31 -9.07
CA ILE A 82 -5.98 2.50 -10.29
C ILE A 82 -6.60 3.39 -11.38
N VAL A 83 -5.82 3.67 -12.42
CA VAL A 83 -6.31 4.43 -13.58
C VAL A 83 -7.03 3.46 -14.52
N VAL A 84 -8.32 3.71 -14.76
CA VAL A 84 -9.18 2.91 -15.63
C VAL A 84 -9.52 3.74 -16.87
N PRO A 85 -8.67 3.72 -17.91
CA PRO A 85 -8.87 4.55 -19.09
C PRO A 85 -10.17 4.18 -19.83
N GLU A 86 -10.66 5.07 -20.69
CA GLU A 86 -11.88 4.83 -21.48
C GLU A 86 -11.81 3.56 -22.34
N ALA A 87 -10.62 3.16 -22.80
CA ALA A 87 -10.41 1.94 -23.57
C ALA A 87 -10.63 0.64 -22.77
N HIS A 88 -10.64 0.70 -21.43
CA HIS A 88 -10.92 -0.46 -20.57
C HIS A 88 -12.43 -0.56 -20.29
N GLU A 89 -13.20 -0.93 -21.32
CA GLU A 89 -14.66 -1.02 -21.28
C GLU A 89 -15.14 -1.99 -20.20
N THR A 90 -14.54 -3.19 -20.12
CA THR A 90 -14.91 -4.23 -19.14
C THR A 90 -14.91 -3.72 -17.70
N LEU A 91 -13.80 -3.10 -17.26
CA LEU A 91 -13.69 -2.57 -15.90
C LEU A 91 -14.68 -1.42 -15.65
N ARG A 92 -14.99 -0.62 -16.68
CA ARG A 92 -15.95 0.48 -16.57
C ARG A 92 -17.38 -0.04 -16.43
N ASP A 93 -17.75 -1.07 -17.19
CA ASP A 93 -19.05 -1.73 -17.05
C ASP A 93 -19.18 -2.41 -15.69
N GLU A 94 -18.13 -3.08 -15.20
CA GLU A 94 -18.13 -3.65 -13.83
C GLU A 94 -18.27 -2.57 -12.75
N LEU A 95 -17.64 -1.40 -12.92
CA LEU A 95 -17.80 -0.29 -11.98
C LEU A 95 -19.20 0.33 -12.03
N LYS A 96 -19.80 0.42 -13.22
CA LYS A 96 -21.17 0.90 -13.40
C LYS A 96 -22.20 -0.06 -12.81
N ASP A 97 -22.06 -1.37 -13.06
CA ASP A 97 -22.93 -2.40 -12.51
C ASP A 97 -22.91 -2.35 -10.96
N ARG A 98 -21.72 -2.20 -10.39
CA ARG A 98 -21.55 -2.00 -8.94
C ARG A 98 -22.24 -0.73 -8.43
N ALA A 99 -22.17 0.37 -9.19
CA ALA A 99 -22.86 1.60 -8.82
C ALA A 99 -24.38 1.45 -8.88
N GLU A 100 -24.90 0.76 -9.91
CA GLU A 100 -26.33 0.42 -10.01
C GLU A 100 -26.79 -0.46 -8.85
N LEU A 101 -26.00 -1.47 -8.48
CA LEU A 101 -26.29 -2.35 -7.35
C LEU A 101 -26.38 -1.58 -6.02
N LEU A 102 -25.55 -0.56 -5.85
CA LEU A 102 -25.57 0.34 -4.70
C LEU A 102 -26.62 1.45 -4.80
N GLY A 103 -27.31 1.57 -5.95
CA GLY A 103 -28.27 2.63 -6.21
C GLY A 103 -27.67 4.03 -6.25
N VAL A 104 -26.37 4.14 -6.55
CA VAL A 104 -25.67 5.43 -6.66
C VAL A 104 -25.41 5.77 -8.13
N ALA A 105 -25.30 7.06 -8.43
CA ALA A 105 -24.88 7.48 -9.77
C ALA A 105 -23.47 6.89 -10.04
N GLY A 106 -23.29 6.24 -11.21
CA GLY A 106 -22.02 5.66 -11.67
C GLY A 106 -20.95 6.71 -12.01
N GLY A 107 -20.75 7.66 -11.10
CA GLY A 107 -19.77 8.73 -11.19
C GLY A 107 -18.43 8.30 -10.61
N PHE A 108 -17.35 8.78 -11.24
CA PHE A 108 -16.00 8.64 -10.71
C PHE A 108 -15.67 9.77 -9.72
N PRO A 109 -14.75 9.57 -8.76
CA PRO A 109 -13.97 8.36 -8.48
C PRO A 109 -14.79 7.25 -7.83
N CYS A 110 -14.39 5.99 -8.04
CA CYS A 110 -14.88 4.87 -7.23
C CYS A 110 -13.82 4.54 -6.18
N VAL A 111 -14.20 4.46 -4.92
CA VAL A 111 -13.29 4.11 -3.82
C VAL A 111 -13.78 2.82 -3.20
N ASP A 112 -12.87 1.86 -3.11
CA ASP A 112 -13.08 0.52 -2.57
C ASP A 112 -12.19 0.37 -1.33
N ILE A 113 -12.82 0.22 -0.17
CA ILE A 113 -12.16 -0.09 1.09
C ILE A 113 -12.39 -1.57 1.39
N TYR A 114 -11.32 -2.25 1.79
CA TYR A 114 -11.39 -3.58 2.35
C TYR A 114 -10.66 -3.61 3.69
N ASP A 115 -11.37 -3.97 4.75
CA ASP A 115 -10.83 -4.18 6.09
C ASP A 115 -10.56 -5.69 6.29
N PRO A 116 -9.29 -6.13 6.33
CA PRO A 116 -8.97 -7.54 6.55
C PRO A 116 -9.23 -8.00 8.01
N THR A 117 -9.40 -7.08 8.95
CA THR A 117 -9.58 -7.40 10.38
C THR A 117 -11.03 -7.70 10.73
N THR A 118 -11.97 -6.99 10.11
CA THR A 118 -13.41 -7.22 10.31
C THR A 118 -14.07 -7.95 9.15
N GLU A 119 -13.31 -8.21 8.07
CA GLU A 119 -13.81 -8.73 6.80
C GLU A 119 -14.90 -7.84 6.17
N ASP A 120 -14.97 -6.56 6.56
CA ASP A 120 -15.90 -5.58 5.99
C ASP A 120 -15.33 -4.94 4.73
N GLY A 121 -16.16 -4.84 3.70
CA GLY A 121 -15.90 -4.01 2.52
C GLY A 121 -16.82 -2.80 2.48
N ASP A 122 -16.28 -1.61 2.22
CA ASP A 122 -17.09 -0.42 1.93
C ASP A 122 -16.66 0.18 0.60
N VAL A 123 -17.63 0.33 -0.31
CA VAL A 123 -17.41 0.94 -1.62
C VAL A 123 -18.33 2.15 -1.78
N TRP A 124 -17.81 3.22 -2.38
CA TRP A 124 -18.62 4.37 -2.77
C TRP A 124 -18.11 5.00 -4.05
N PHE A 125 -18.99 5.83 -4.60
CA PHE A 125 -18.79 6.54 -5.85
C PHE A 125 -18.86 8.05 -5.58
N GLY A 126 -18.02 8.80 -6.27
CA GLY A 126 -17.86 10.25 -6.13
C GLY A 126 -17.00 10.69 -4.94
N PHE A 127 -16.80 12.01 -4.86
CA PHE A 127 -16.09 12.63 -3.74
C PHE A 127 -16.99 12.68 -2.49
N ARG A 128 -16.65 11.88 -1.47
CA ARG A 128 -17.38 11.77 -0.20
C ARG A 128 -16.43 12.04 0.98
N PRO A 129 -16.21 13.31 1.34
CA PRO A 129 -15.32 13.64 2.45
C PRO A 129 -15.80 13.05 3.79
N ASP A 130 -17.11 12.88 3.95
CA ASP A 130 -17.73 12.26 5.11
C ASP A 130 -17.26 10.80 5.33
N LYS A 131 -17.22 10.00 4.26
CA LYS A 131 -16.73 8.62 4.32
C LYS A 131 -15.23 8.53 4.58
N ILE A 132 -14.46 9.47 4.02
CA ILE A 132 -12.99 9.52 4.22
C ILE A 132 -12.66 9.83 5.69
N GLU A 133 -13.41 10.72 6.33
CA GLU A 133 -13.23 11.00 7.75
C GLU A 133 -13.60 9.80 8.64
N ALA A 134 -14.66 9.06 8.30
CA ALA A 134 -14.99 7.81 8.97
C ALA A 134 -13.91 6.72 8.75
N LEU A 135 -13.32 6.66 7.55
CA LEU A 135 -12.22 5.76 7.23
C LEU A 135 -10.99 6.04 8.09
N LYS A 136 -10.65 7.31 8.33
CA LYS A 136 -9.54 7.67 9.21
C LYS A 136 -9.64 6.98 10.57
N ALA A 137 -10.83 6.96 11.18
CA ALA A 137 -11.06 6.31 12.46
C ALA A 137 -10.88 4.78 12.40
N LYS A 138 -10.96 4.17 11.22
CA LYS A 138 -10.67 2.75 10.99
C LYS A 138 -9.19 2.48 10.72
N VAL A 139 -8.50 3.37 9.99
CA VAL A 139 -7.08 3.19 9.61
C VAL A 139 -6.11 3.60 10.72
N GLN A 140 -6.46 4.60 11.54
CA GLN A 140 -5.63 5.09 12.64
C GLN A 140 -6.29 4.72 13.97
N PRO A 141 -5.89 3.60 14.61
CA PRO A 141 -6.36 3.24 15.95
C PRO A 141 -5.82 4.17 17.05
#